data_AF-W2TG11-F1
#
_entry.id   AF-W2TG11-F1
#
_cell.length_a   1.000
_cell.length_b   1.000
_cell.length_c   1.000
_cell.angle_alpha   90.00
_cell.angle_beta   90.00
_cell.angle_gamma   90.00
#
_symmetry.space_group_name_H-M   'P 1'
#
loop_
_entity.id
_entity.type
_entity.pdbx_description
1 polymer ?
#
loop_
_entity_poly.entity_id
_entity_poly.type
_entity_poly.pdbx_seq_one_letter_code
_entity_poly.pdbx_strand_id
1 'polypeptide(L)'
;MTLGKPKVQKATWFWNEEFQAAIREKKSKYKLWWRTRQLKDRGTYLAAKREAKKAVSKAKSDRYKAVYDMLDTGDSERAVYRLVRARHRSTLDEEHTKIVKGTDGAVLRRSGQILERRREYYNHLCNEEFCHPSIPTVSSVEGPVLLITAVKISAVLAKMKSNKATGSDDLPADVWKLLGHRGSMWLSTLFNKIVAEGRVPDVWQTPVTVPVWKGKGDIADCTSYKPIRLLCHTMKVFERVLEARLRKIVSVSLNQCGFVKDCSTIDSIHAVRILLEKHREKNRNVHLAFLDLEKAFDRVPHELLWMSMKSH
;
A
#
# COMPACT_ATOMS: atom_id res chain seq x y z
N MET A 1 -3.10 -19.96 -7.93
CA MET A 1 -4.00 -19.08 -8.70
C MET A 1 -4.79 -18.21 -7.72
N THR A 2 -4.22 -17.10 -7.27
CA THR A 2 -4.95 -16.10 -6.50
C THR A 2 -5.76 -15.26 -7.48
N LEU A 3 -7.08 -15.28 -7.33
CA LEU A 3 -8.00 -14.43 -8.09
C LEU A 3 -7.66 -12.97 -7.76
N GLY A 4 -6.78 -12.37 -8.56
CA GLY A 4 -6.56 -10.94 -8.55
C GLY A 4 -7.92 -10.27 -8.65
N LYS A 5 -8.13 -9.21 -7.85
CA LYS A 5 -9.36 -8.40 -7.92
C LYS A 5 -9.66 -8.18 -9.40
N PRO A 6 -10.84 -8.60 -9.89
CA PRO A 6 -11.13 -8.50 -11.30
C PRO A 6 -10.88 -7.04 -11.69
N LYS A 7 -10.00 -6.82 -12.68
CA LYS A 7 -9.90 -5.55 -13.40
C LYS A 7 -11.33 -5.09 -13.55
N VAL A 8 -11.67 -3.93 -12.98
CA VAL A 8 -13.02 -3.38 -13.04
C VAL A 8 -13.33 -3.24 -14.52
N GLN A 9 -14.00 -4.26 -15.07
CA GLN A 9 -14.46 -4.24 -16.44
C GLN A 9 -15.34 -3.00 -16.54
N LYS A 10 -15.03 -2.13 -17.51
CA LYS A 10 -15.74 -0.87 -17.77
C LYS A 10 -17.23 -1.01 -17.39
N ALA A 11 -17.61 -0.35 -16.29
CA ALA A 11 -18.98 -0.22 -15.77
C ALA A 11 -19.81 -1.53 -15.62
N THR A 12 -19.42 -2.42 -14.69
CA THR A 12 -20.22 -3.59 -14.23
C THR A 12 -20.80 -3.42 -12.82
N TRP A 13 -21.07 -2.20 -12.35
CA TRP A 13 -21.45 -1.94 -10.95
C TRP A 13 -22.97 -1.97 -10.65
N PHE A 14 -23.82 -2.14 -11.67
CA PHE A 14 -25.29 -2.27 -11.59
C PHE A 14 -25.75 -3.64 -12.16
N TRP A 15 -24.86 -4.62 -12.15
CA TRP A 15 -24.98 -5.86 -12.91
C TRP A 15 -25.63 -6.98 -12.07
N ASN A 16 -26.97 -7.04 -12.06
CA ASN A 16 -27.75 -8.07 -11.35
C ASN A 16 -28.18 -9.23 -12.30
N GLU A 17 -28.66 -10.35 -11.74
CA GLU A 17 -29.06 -11.53 -12.54
C GLU A 17 -30.21 -11.24 -13.52
N GLU A 18 -31.19 -10.44 -13.09
CA GLU A 18 -32.31 -9.98 -13.94
C GLU A 18 -31.82 -9.17 -15.15
N PHE A 19 -30.89 -8.24 -14.95
CA PHE A 19 -30.24 -7.46 -15.99
C PHE A 19 -29.44 -8.36 -16.95
N GLN A 20 -28.70 -9.34 -16.41
CA GLN A 20 -27.96 -10.28 -17.23
C GLN A 20 -28.89 -11.12 -18.11
N ALA A 21 -30.03 -11.57 -17.58
CA ALA A 21 -31.03 -12.31 -18.34
C ALA A 21 -31.60 -11.44 -19.48
N ALA A 22 -32.04 -10.21 -19.18
CA ALA A 22 -32.60 -9.30 -20.17
C ALA A 22 -31.59 -8.90 -21.28
N ILE A 23 -30.32 -8.70 -20.94
CA ILE A 23 -29.26 -8.41 -21.93
C ILE A 23 -28.93 -9.65 -22.78
N ARG A 24 -28.89 -10.85 -22.18
CA ARG A 24 -28.68 -12.11 -22.90
C ARG A 24 -29.82 -12.36 -23.90
N GLU A 25 -31.06 -12.16 -23.48
CA GLU A 25 -32.24 -12.32 -24.32
C GLU A 25 -32.25 -11.32 -25.49
N LYS A 26 -32.02 -10.03 -25.22
CA LYS A 26 -31.84 -9.01 -26.27
C LYS A 26 -30.77 -9.42 -27.29
N LYS A 27 -29.61 -9.90 -26.84
CA LYS A 27 -28.52 -10.34 -27.72
C LYS A 27 -28.93 -11.57 -28.55
N SER A 28 -29.66 -12.51 -27.95
CA SER A 28 -30.17 -13.71 -28.63
C SER A 28 -31.16 -13.34 -29.75
N LYS A 29 -32.17 -12.51 -29.44
CA LYS A 29 -33.18 -12.05 -30.41
C LYS A 29 -32.58 -11.18 -31.52
N TYR A 30 -31.55 -10.38 -31.21
CA TYR A 30 -30.80 -9.63 -32.22
C TYR A 30 -30.08 -10.57 -33.20
N LYS A 31 -29.39 -11.61 -32.70
CA LYS A 31 -28.72 -12.60 -33.56
C LYS A 31 -29.71 -13.35 -34.44
N LEU A 32 -30.88 -13.70 -33.92
CA LEU A 32 -31.95 -14.35 -34.67
C LEU A 32 -32.45 -13.45 -35.81
N TRP A 33 -32.85 -12.21 -35.50
CA TRP A 33 -33.28 -11.24 -36.51
C TRP A 33 -32.20 -10.95 -37.55
N TRP A 34 -30.93 -10.88 -37.14
CA TRP A 34 -29.82 -10.62 -38.04
C TRP A 34 -29.65 -11.74 -39.09
N ARG A 35 -29.94 -12.99 -38.72
CA ARG A 35 -29.91 -14.18 -39.60
C ARG A 35 -31.14 -14.28 -40.49
N THR A 36 -32.34 -14.08 -39.94
CA THR A 36 -33.60 -14.32 -40.67
C THR A 36 -34.05 -13.12 -41.49
N ARG A 37 -33.66 -11.89 -41.10
CA ARG A 37 -34.10 -10.60 -41.69
C ARG A 37 -35.62 -10.41 -41.75
N GLN A 38 -36.41 -11.23 -41.04
CA GLN A 38 -37.86 -11.17 -41.05
C GLN A 38 -38.41 -10.04 -40.16
N LEU A 39 -39.54 -9.46 -40.57
CA LEU A 39 -40.26 -8.41 -39.83
C LEU A 39 -40.73 -8.88 -38.44
N LYS A 40 -41.18 -10.14 -38.33
CA LYS A 40 -41.60 -10.77 -37.07
C LYS A 40 -40.46 -10.82 -36.04
N ASP A 41 -39.27 -11.23 -36.48
CA ASP A 41 -38.08 -11.29 -35.62
C ASP A 41 -37.55 -9.91 -35.25
N ARG A 42 -37.74 -8.91 -36.13
CA ARG A 42 -37.46 -7.50 -35.81
C ARG A 42 -38.35 -7.02 -34.66
N GLY A 43 -39.64 -7.40 -34.69
CA GLY A 43 -40.60 -7.08 -33.62
C GLY A 43 -40.19 -7.67 -32.27
N THR A 44 -39.80 -8.94 -32.24
CA THR A 44 -39.36 -9.61 -31.00
C THR A 44 -38.05 -9.04 -30.46
N TYR A 45 -37.11 -8.67 -31.33
CA TYR A 45 -35.90 -7.95 -30.92
C TYR A 45 -36.22 -6.57 -30.31
N LEU A 46 -37.12 -5.79 -30.93
CA LEU A 46 -37.48 -4.47 -30.42
C LEU A 46 -38.21 -4.53 -29.06
N ALA A 47 -39.00 -5.58 -28.82
CA ALA A 47 -39.58 -5.84 -27.51
C ALA A 47 -38.49 -6.17 -26.48
N ALA A 48 -37.60 -7.11 -26.76
CA ALA A 48 -36.49 -7.47 -25.87
C ALA A 48 -35.52 -6.29 -25.63
N LYS A 49 -35.33 -5.39 -26.61
CA LYS A 49 -34.55 -4.16 -26.47
C LYS A 49 -35.22 -3.18 -25.48
N ARG A 50 -36.54 -3.05 -25.51
CA ARG A 50 -37.31 -2.21 -24.57
C ARG A 50 -37.22 -2.77 -23.15
N GLU A 51 -37.39 -4.08 -22.99
CA GLU A 51 -37.27 -4.74 -21.68
C GLU A 51 -35.86 -4.64 -21.10
N ALA A 52 -34.82 -4.84 -21.92
CA ALA A 52 -33.44 -4.61 -21.49
C ALA A 52 -33.22 -3.14 -21.05
N LYS A 53 -33.80 -2.15 -21.74
CA LYS A 53 -33.70 -0.73 -21.35
C LYS A 53 -34.40 -0.46 -20.01
N LYS A 54 -35.58 -1.05 -19.77
CA LYS A 54 -36.29 -0.96 -18.48
C LYS A 54 -35.47 -1.58 -17.36
N ALA A 55 -34.91 -2.78 -17.57
CA ALA A 55 -34.05 -3.44 -16.59
C ALA A 55 -32.81 -2.61 -16.23
N VAL A 56 -32.16 -1.98 -17.24
CA VAL A 56 -31.04 -1.04 -16.99
C VAL A 56 -31.49 0.13 -16.13
N SER A 57 -32.64 0.73 -16.43
CA SER A 57 -33.17 1.89 -15.72
C SER A 57 -33.50 1.56 -14.26
N LYS A 58 -34.19 0.43 -14.04
CA LYS A 58 -34.54 -0.08 -12.71
C LYS A 58 -33.28 -0.34 -11.88
N ALA A 59 -32.33 -1.11 -12.41
CA ALA A 59 -31.08 -1.42 -11.71
C ALA A 59 -30.26 -0.16 -11.35
N LYS A 60 -30.25 0.87 -12.20
CA LYS A 60 -29.65 2.16 -11.88
C LYS A 60 -30.39 2.87 -10.76
N SER A 61 -31.72 2.94 -10.85
CA SER A 61 -32.57 3.61 -9.85
C SER A 61 -32.43 2.98 -8.48
N ASP A 62 -32.50 1.64 -8.39
CA ASP A 62 -32.37 0.90 -7.13
C ASP A 62 -31.01 1.13 -6.47
N ARG A 63 -29.94 1.20 -7.27
CA ARG A 63 -28.59 1.49 -6.78
C ARG A 63 -28.45 2.92 -6.29
N TYR A 64 -28.98 3.89 -7.03
CA TYR A 64 -28.97 5.30 -6.58
C TYR A 64 -29.73 5.43 -5.27
N LYS A 65 -30.92 4.83 -5.16
CA LYS A 65 -31.69 4.79 -3.93
C LYS A 65 -30.88 4.21 -2.77
N ALA A 66 -30.26 3.04 -2.95
CA ALA A 66 -29.40 2.45 -1.93
C ALA A 66 -28.18 3.32 -1.55
N VAL A 67 -27.65 4.12 -2.48
CA VAL A 67 -26.58 5.08 -2.17
C VAL A 67 -27.12 6.26 -1.38
N TYR A 68 -28.29 6.80 -1.71
CA TYR A 68 -28.95 7.85 -0.95
C TYR A 68 -29.32 7.38 0.47
N ASP A 69 -29.91 6.19 0.61
CA ASP A 69 -30.24 5.60 1.90
C ASP A 69 -28.98 5.41 2.79
N MET A 70 -27.84 5.04 2.18
CA MET A 70 -26.54 4.94 2.87
C MET A 70 -25.97 6.31 3.27
N LEU A 71 -26.33 7.37 2.55
CA LEU A 71 -25.91 8.74 2.85
C LEU A 71 -26.78 9.40 3.93
N ASP A 72 -27.99 8.90 4.17
CA ASP A 72 -28.89 9.37 5.24
C ASP A 72 -28.62 8.70 6.60
N THR A 73 -27.69 7.74 6.66
CA THR A 73 -27.26 7.09 7.91
C THR A 73 -26.09 7.83 8.57
N GLY A 74 -25.89 7.67 9.89
CA GLY A 74 -24.81 8.34 10.65
C GLY A 74 -23.36 8.03 10.21
N ASP A 75 -23.16 7.12 9.23
CA ASP A 75 -21.87 6.78 8.63
C ASP A 75 -21.66 7.46 7.24
N SER A 76 -22.49 8.48 6.95
CA SER A 76 -22.59 9.21 5.68
C SER A 76 -21.26 9.80 5.22
N GLU A 77 -20.50 10.41 6.13
CA GLU A 77 -19.23 11.07 5.83
C GLU A 77 -18.20 10.07 5.24
N ARG A 78 -18.07 8.89 5.86
CA ARG A 78 -17.16 7.83 5.36
C ARG A 78 -17.62 7.27 4.02
N ALA A 79 -18.92 7.18 3.79
CA ALA A 79 -19.49 6.74 2.54
C ALA A 79 -19.22 7.75 1.40
N VAL A 80 -19.39 9.04 1.64
CA VAL A 80 -19.04 10.13 0.71
C VAL A 80 -17.55 10.06 0.35
N TYR A 81 -16.66 9.99 1.35
CA TYR A 81 -15.22 9.92 1.08
C TYR A 81 -14.83 8.67 0.27
N ARG A 82 -15.53 7.54 0.46
CA ARG A 82 -15.31 6.33 -0.37
C ARG A 82 -15.71 6.58 -1.83
N LEU A 83 -16.86 7.20 -2.07
CA LEU A 83 -17.36 7.56 -3.41
C LEU A 83 -16.44 8.55 -4.12
N VAL A 84 -16.05 9.64 -3.45
CA VAL A 84 -15.11 10.64 -3.98
C VAL A 84 -13.78 9.99 -4.35
N ARG A 85 -13.21 9.15 -3.47
CA ARG A 85 -11.96 8.42 -3.75
C ARG A 85 -12.11 7.42 -4.89
N ALA A 86 -13.27 6.79 -5.07
CA ALA A 86 -13.51 5.87 -6.18
C ALA A 86 -13.56 6.63 -7.51
N ARG A 87 -14.28 7.76 -7.56
CA ARG A 87 -14.37 8.62 -8.74
C ARG A 87 -13.01 9.21 -9.11
N HIS A 88 -12.27 9.72 -8.13
CA HIS A 88 -10.93 10.25 -8.35
C HIS A 88 -9.97 9.16 -8.86
N ARG A 89 -10.03 7.94 -8.32
CA ARG A 89 -9.23 6.82 -8.84
C ARG A 89 -9.57 6.45 -10.28
N SER A 90 -10.85 6.51 -10.66
CA SER A 90 -11.25 6.24 -12.06
C SER A 90 -10.83 7.32 -13.06
N THR A 91 -10.48 8.52 -12.57
CA THR A 91 -9.92 9.60 -13.40
C THR A 91 -8.40 9.61 -13.46
N LEU A 92 -7.72 8.85 -12.58
CA LEU A 92 -6.27 8.70 -12.62
C LEU A 92 -5.92 7.73 -13.74
N ASP A 93 -5.06 8.18 -14.66
CA ASP A 93 -4.59 7.34 -15.74
C ASP A 93 -3.69 6.23 -15.17
N GLU A 94 -4.00 4.96 -15.44
CA GLU A 94 -3.18 3.83 -14.96
C GLU A 94 -1.87 3.70 -15.75
N GLU A 95 -1.68 4.54 -16.78
CA GLU A 95 -0.56 4.48 -17.72
C GLU A 95 0.74 5.13 -17.23
N HIS A 96 0.79 5.64 -15.99
CA HIS A 96 1.97 6.30 -15.42
C HIS A 96 3.28 5.49 -15.48
N THR A 97 3.19 4.16 -15.60
CA THR A 97 4.37 3.28 -15.64
C THR A 97 4.92 3.00 -17.05
N LYS A 98 4.30 3.54 -18.11
CA LYS A 98 4.65 3.23 -19.49
C LYS A 98 5.75 4.11 -20.10
N ILE A 99 6.16 5.18 -19.42
CA ILE A 99 7.19 6.09 -19.90
C ILE A 99 8.16 6.47 -18.77
N VAL A 100 9.41 6.72 -19.11
CA VAL A 100 10.40 7.30 -18.19
C VAL A 100 11.42 8.14 -18.98
N LYS A 101 11.95 9.21 -18.38
CA LYS A 101 13.04 9.99 -18.96
C LYS A 101 14.39 9.30 -18.72
N GLY A 102 15.17 9.16 -19.78
CA GLY A 102 16.59 8.82 -19.75
C GLY A 102 17.42 9.90 -19.06
N THR A 103 18.69 9.61 -18.83
CA THR A 103 19.66 10.57 -18.29
C THR A 103 19.95 11.72 -19.25
N ASP A 104 19.82 11.45 -20.55
CA ASP A 104 19.91 12.39 -21.68
C ASP A 104 18.62 13.22 -21.90
N GLY A 105 17.57 12.98 -21.10
CA GLY A 105 16.26 13.60 -21.26
C GLY A 105 15.35 12.94 -22.30
N ALA A 106 15.81 11.88 -23.00
CA ALA A 106 14.99 11.17 -23.97
C ALA A 106 13.88 10.36 -23.29
N VAL A 107 12.69 10.30 -23.89
CA VAL A 107 11.56 9.55 -23.32
C VAL A 107 11.62 8.09 -23.75
N LEU A 108 11.92 7.22 -22.80
CA LEU A 108 11.94 5.77 -22.95
C LEU A 108 10.52 5.21 -22.83
N ARG A 109 10.14 4.31 -23.75
CA ARG A 109 8.81 3.68 -23.81
C ARG A 109 8.83 2.15 -23.79
N ARG A 110 10.00 1.54 -24.03
CA ARG A 110 10.14 0.07 -24.02
C ARG A 110 10.27 -0.43 -22.59
N SER A 111 9.53 -1.48 -22.24
CA SER A 111 9.49 -2.02 -20.87
C SER A 111 10.87 -2.34 -20.28
N GLY A 112 11.74 -3.00 -21.06
CA GLY A 112 13.11 -3.31 -20.62
C GLY A 112 13.94 -2.07 -20.31
N GLN A 113 13.89 -1.05 -21.16
CA GLN A 113 14.61 0.22 -20.97
C GLN A 113 14.07 0.99 -19.76
N ILE A 114 12.75 0.98 -19.56
CA ILE A 114 12.11 1.62 -18.39
C ILE A 114 12.56 0.96 -17.09
N LEU A 115 12.58 -0.37 -17.06
CA LEU A 115 13.02 -1.13 -15.89
C LEU A 115 14.48 -0.87 -15.57
N GLU A 116 15.35 -0.86 -16.58
CA GLU A 116 16.78 -0.62 -16.37
C GLU A 116 17.05 0.81 -15.90
N ARG A 117 16.43 1.81 -16.54
CA ARG A 117 16.53 3.21 -16.09
C ARG A 117 16.08 3.41 -14.64
N ARG A 118 15.03 2.70 -14.21
CA ARG A 118 14.55 2.71 -12.82
C ARG A 118 15.51 1.98 -11.89
N ARG A 119 16.08 0.85 -12.32
CA ARG A 119 17.10 0.11 -11.56
C ARG A 119 18.31 1.01 -11.30
N GLU A 120 18.86 1.63 -12.34
CA GLU A 120 19.98 2.57 -12.25
C GLU A 120 19.67 3.70 -11.26
N TYR A 121 18.52 4.36 -11.40
CA TYR A 121 18.10 5.45 -10.51
C TYR A 121 18.03 5.01 -9.05
N TYR A 122 17.38 3.88 -8.76
CA TYR A 122 17.25 3.40 -7.38
C TYR A 122 18.56 2.86 -6.82
N ASN A 123 19.42 2.27 -7.66
CA ASN A 123 20.74 1.80 -7.25
C ASN A 123 21.62 2.98 -6.82
N HIS A 124 21.64 4.05 -7.60
CA HIS A 124 22.33 5.29 -7.24
C HIS A 124 21.70 5.93 -6.00
N LEU A 125 20.36 6.01 -5.93
CA LEU A 125 19.69 6.64 -4.81
C LEU A 125 19.96 5.95 -3.46
N CYS A 126 20.00 4.61 -3.45
CA CYS A 126 20.12 3.84 -2.21
C CYS A 126 21.57 3.55 -1.77
N ASN A 127 22.56 3.73 -2.65
CA ASN A 127 23.96 3.39 -2.36
C ASN A 127 24.89 4.60 -2.36
N GLU A 128 24.45 5.76 -2.83
CA GLU A 128 25.24 6.98 -2.71
C GLU A 128 25.05 7.63 -1.35
N GLU A 129 26.13 7.66 -0.57
CA GLU A 129 26.20 8.36 0.70
C GLU A 129 26.72 9.80 0.48
N PHE A 130 26.11 10.74 1.20
CA PHE A 130 26.63 12.10 1.25
C PHE A 130 27.86 12.17 2.13
N CYS A 131 28.73 13.15 1.87
CA CYS A 131 29.83 13.45 2.77
C CYS A 131 29.29 13.73 4.18
N HIS A 132 29.77 12.96 5.15
CA HIS A 132 29.45 13.13 6.56
C HIS A 132 30.73 13.02 7.39
N PRO A 133 30.75 13.59 8.62
CA PRO A 133 31.85 13.40 9.55
C PRO A 133 32.09 11.91 9.85
N SER A 134 33.30 11.57 10.27
CA SER A 134 33.63 10.20 10.70
C SER A 134 32.66 9.72 11.79
N ILE A 135 32.08 8.54 11.61
CA ILE A 135 31.16 7.94 12.57
C ILE A 135 32.00 7.31 13.70
N PRO A 136 31.75 7.66 14.97
CA PRO A 136 32.54 7.12 16.07
C PRO A 136 32.31 5.61 16.23
N THR A 137 33.36 4.89 16.60
CA THR A 137 33.24 3.47 16.93
C THR A 137 32.76 3.33 18.38
N VAL A 138 31.64 2.62 18.57
CA VAL A 138 31.07 2.33 19.88
C VAL A 138 31.22 0.84 20.16
N SER A 139 31.58 0.48 21.40
CA SER A 139 31.62 -0.91 21.85
C SER A 139 30.23 -1.54 21.80
N SER A 140 30.12 -2.76 21.30
CA SER A 140 28.85 -3.48 21.29
C SER A 140 28.40 -3.81 22.71
N VAL A 141 27.13 -3.54 23.02
CA VAL A 141 26.48 -4.05 24.22
C VAL A 141 25.94 -5.45 23.92
N GLU A 142 26.43 -6.45 24.66
CA GLU A 142 25.91 -7.81 24.55
C GLU A 142 24.75 -8.02 25.53
N GLY A 143 23.68 -8.64 25.04
CA GLY A 143 22.49 -8.96 25.83
C GLY A 143 22.00 -10.37 25.54
N PRO A 144 21.16 -10.94 26.43
CA PRO A 144 20.68 -12.30 26.27
C PRO A 144 19.79 -12.42 25.02
N VAL A 145 20.09 -13.41 24.18
CA VAL A 145 19.29 -13.73 23.01
C VAL A 145 18.05 -14.52 23.45
N LEU A 146 16.96 -13.80 23.73
CA LEU A 146 15.70 -14.43 24.14
C LEU A 146 15.13 -15.32 23.04
N LEU A 147 14.63 -16.50 23.41
CA LEU A 147 13.93 -17.38 22.48
C LEU A 147 12.68 -16.70 21.91
N ILE A 148 12.49 -16.81 20.60
CA ILE A 148 11.25 -16.45 19.92
C ILE A 148 10.27 -17.60 20.14
N THR A 149 9.12 -17.32 20.75
CA THR A 149 8.10 -18.32 21.08
C THR A 149 6.92 -18.24 20.12
N ALA A 150 6.25 -19.38 19.89
CA ALA A 150 5.05 -19.45 19.06
C ALA A 150 3.93 -18.50 19.54
N VAL A 151 3.81 -18.29 20.86
CA VAL A 151 2.83 -17.35 21.44
C VAL A 151 3.09 -15.91 20.97
N LYS A 152 4.36 -15.47 20.97
CA LYS A 152 4.73 -14.13 20.46
C LYS A 152 4.40 -14.01 18.97
N ILE A 153 4.68 -15.05 18.19
CA ILE A 153 4.40 -15.06 16.75
C ILE A 153 2.89 -15.00 16.48
N SER A 154 2.09 -15.79 17.20
CA SER A 154 0.62 -15.73 17.09
C SER A 154 0.09 -14.33 17.36
N ALA A 155 0.61 -13.65 18.39
CA ALA A 155 0.21 -12.27 18.70
C ALA A 155 0.61 -11.26 17.60
N VAL A 156 1.78 -11.47 16.96
CA VAL A 156 2.21 -10.66 15.81
C VAL A 156 1.32 -10.91 14.60
N LEU A 157 1.05 -12.16 14.27
CA LEU A 157 0.21 -12.55 13.14
C LEU A 157 -1.22 -12.00 13.29
N ALA A 158 -1.79 -12.04 14.48
CA ALA A 158 -3.11 -11.48 14.77
C ALA A 158 -3.20 -9.97 14.43
N LYS A 159 -2.11 -9.22 14.63
CA LYS A 159 -2.03 -7.78 14.32
C LYS A 159 -1.76 -7.48 12.85
N MET A 160 -1.34 -8.45 12.04
CA MET A 160 -1.08 -8.23 10.62
C MET A 160 -2.38 -8.00 9.86
N LYS A 161 -2.37 -7.08 8.90
CA LYS A 161 -3.51 -6.85 8.02
C LYS A 161 -3.58 -7.93 6.93
N SER A 162 -4.78 -8.45 6.68
CA SER A 162 -5.07 -9.39 5.60
C SER A 162 -5.14 -8.72 4.23
N ASN A 163 -5.08 -9.50 3.15
CA ASN A 163 -5.22 -9.03 1.77
C ASN A 163 -4.18 -7.95 1.38
N LYS A 164 -2.93 -8.15 1.81
CA LYS A 164 -1.79 -7.30 1.44
C LYS A 164 -1.00 -7.95 0.30
N ALA A 165 -0.40 -7.09 -0.53
CA ALA A 165 0.47 -7.52 -1.62
C ALA A 165 1.66 -8.32 -1.07
N THR A 166 1.94 -9.45 -1.72
CA THR A 166 3.01 -10.39 -1.38
C THR A 166 4.38 -9.87 -1.79
N GLY A 167 5.42 -10.45 -1.19
CA GLY A 167 6.80 -10.24 -1.64
C GLY A 167 7.17 -11.19 -2.78
N SER A 168 8.47 -11.40 -2.95
CA SER A 168 9.06 -12.31 -3.95
C SER A 168 8.69 -13.80 -3.77
N ASP A 169 8.24 -14.19 -2.58
CA ASP A 169 7.84 -15.57 -2.25
C ASP A 169 6.36 -15.88 -2.53
N ASP A 170 5.58 -14.87 -2.96
CA ASP A 170 4.14 -14.97 -3.18
C ASP A 170 3.33 -15.56 -2.00
N LEU A 171 3.88 -15.47 -0.78
CA LEU A 171 3.27 -16.05 0.41
C LEU A 171 2.58 -14.96 1.25
N PRO A 172 1.23 -14.93 1.30
CA PRO A 172 0.53 -13.92 2.10
C PRO A 172 0.52 -14.29 3.58
N ALA A 173 0.26 -13.30 4.43
CA ALA A 173 0.25 -13.47 5.89
C ALA A 173 -0.97 -14.30 6.31
N ASP A 174 -1.99 -14.32 5.44
CA ASP A 174 -3.20 -15.10 5.60
C ASP A 174 -2.92 -16.61 5.64
N VAL A 175 -1.90 -17.11 4.93
CA VAL A 175 -1.49 -18.52 5.03
C VAL A 175 -1.04 -18.84 6.45
N TRP A 176 -0.19 -18.02 7.04
CA TRP A 176 0.30 -18.21 8.40
C TRP A 176 -0.82 -18.11 9.45
N LYS A 177 -1.79 -17.21 9.24
CA LYS A 177 -2.98 -17.10 10.09
C LYS A 177 -3.86 -18.35 10.02
N LEU A 178 -4.09 -18.89 8.82
CA LEU A 178 -4.91 -20.09 8.61
C LEU A 178 -4.28 -21.34 9.24
N LEU A 179 -2.94 -21.43 9.21
CA LEU A 179 -2.20 -22.51 9.86
C LEU A 179 -2.24 -22.43 11.40
N GLY A 180 -2.68 -21.31 11.97
CA GLY A 180 -2.85 -21.11 13.40
C GLY A 180 -1.61 -21.46 14.22
N HIS A 181 -1.79 -22.22 15.30
CA HIS A 181 -0.71 -22.58 16.21
C HIS A 181 0.44 -23.37 15.52
N ARG A 182 0.11 -24.26 14.57
CA ARG A 182 1.12 -25.03 13.82
C ARG A 182 2.02 -24.10 12.99
N GLY A 183 1.41 -23.11 12.32
CA GLY A 183 2.15 -22.09 11.59
C GLY A 183 3.09 -21.29 12.50
N SER A 184 2.59 -20.87 13.66
CA SER A 184 3.39 -20.15 14.64
C SER A 184 4.56 -20.98 15.19
N MET A 185 4.38 -22.28 15.45
CA MET A 185 5.44 -23.18 15.90
C MET A 185 6.53 -23.35 14.83
N TRP A 186 6.13 -23.54 13.58
CA TRP A 186 7.06 -23.66 12.46
C TRP A 186 7.88 -22.38 12.29
N LEU A 187 7.22 -21.21 12.28
CA LEU A 187 7.89 -19.91 12.21
C LEU A 187 8.82 -19.67 13.41
N SER A 188 8.44 -20.12 14.60
CA SER A 188 9.27 -20.04 15.81
C SER A 188 10.59 -20.77 15.62
N THR A 189 10.50 -21.99 15.09
CA THR A 189 11.67 -22.83 14.81
C THR A 189 12.57 -22.16 13.77
N LEU A 190 11.98 -21.69 12.67
CA LEU A 190 12.69 -20.96 11.62
C LEU A 190 13.41 -19.73 12.16
N PHE A 191 12.72 -18.87 12.91
CA PHE A 191 13.31 -17.60 13.38
C PHE A 191 14.42 -17.82 14.40
N ASN A 192 14.29 -18.81 15.29
CA ASN A 192 15.38 -19.13 16.22
C ASN A 192 16.59 -19.71 15.47
N LYS A 193 16.38 -20.48 14.40
CA LYS A 193 17.47 -20.94 13.52
C LYS A 193 18.18 -19.76 12.84
N ILE A 194 17.42 -18.82 12.28
CA ILE A 194 17.97 -17.59 11.67
C ILE A 194 18.83 -16.81 12.68
N VAL A 195 18.34 -16.67 13.91
CA VAL A 195 19.06 -15.96 14.98
C VAL A 195 20.34 -16.69 15.38
N ALA A 196 20.30 -18.03 15.47
CA ALA A 196 21.46 -18.84 15.84
C ALA A 196 22.54 -18.85 14.73
N GLU A 197 22.13 -18.91 13.46
CA GLU A 197 23.04 -19.01 12.32
C GLU A 197 23.47 -17.64 11.76
N GLY A 198 22.77 -16.56 12.12
CA GLY A 198 23.02 -15.22 11.57
C GLY A 198 22.69 -15.09 10.08
N ARG A 199 21.95 -16.05 9.50
CA ARG A 199 21.60 -16.09 8.07
C ARG A 199 20.09 -16.06 7.85
N VAL A 200 19.66 -15.21 6.92
CA VAL A 200 18.28 -15.13 6.45
C VAL A 200 18.11 -15.87 5.12
N PRO A 201 16.89 -16.35 4.78
CA PRO A 201 16.62 -16.94 3.48
C PRO A 201 16.96 -15.99 2.31
N ASP A 202 17.57 -16.51 1.25
CA ASP A 202 18.00 -15.70 0.09
C ASP A 202 16.85 -14.91 -0.54
N VAL A 203 15.65 -15.48 -0.58
CA VAL A 203 14.45 -14.83 -1.13
C VAL A 203 14.06 -13.54 -0.38
N TRP A 204 14.44 -13.40 0.90
CA TRP A 204 14.23 -12.17 1.67
C TRP A 204 15.14 -11.03 1.23
N GLN A 205 16.26 -11.34 0.58
CA GLN A 205 17.25 -10.37 0.10
C GLN A 205 16.88 -9.81 -1.29
N THR A 206 15.87 -10.38 -1.96
CA THR A 206 15.43 -9.96 -3.29
C THR A 206 14.00 -9.39 -3.26
N PRO A 207 13.74 -8.27 -2.58
CA PRO A 207 12.41 -7.69 -2.50
C PRO A 207 11.98 -7.06 -3.84
N VAL A 208 10.68 -7.14 -4.13
CA VAL A 208 10.12 -6.51 -5.33
C VAL A 208 9.92 -5.02 -5.08
N THR A 209 10.58 -4.16 -5.86
CA THR A 209 10.41 -2.71 -5.77
C THR A 209 9.33 -2.24 -6.73
N VAL A 210 8.26 -1.65 -6.17
CA VAL A 210 7.15 -1.08 -6.92
C VAL A 210 7.18 0.45 -6.80
N PRO A 211 7.43 1.19 -7.89
CA PRO A 211 7.39 2.64 -7.88
C PRO A 211 5.95 3.16 -7.85
N VAL A 212 5.62 3.98 -6.85
CA VAL A 212 4.30 4.60 -6.70
C VAL A 212 4.40 6.10 -6.91
N TRP A 213 3.63 6.63 -7.86
CA TRP A 213 3.64 8.05 -8.19
C TRP A 213 3.16 8.90 -7.01
N LYS A 214 3.86 10.01 -6.74
CA LYS A 214 3.58 10.91 -5.61
C LYS A 214 2.30 11.73 -5.76
N GLY A 215 1.65 11.70 -6.94
CA GLY A 215 0.51 12.58 -7.25
C GLY A 215 0.92 13.99 -7.66
N LYS A 216 2.23 14.24 -7.84
CA LYS A 216 2.80 15.53 -8.23
C LYS A 216 4.12 15.32 -8.99
N GLY A 217 4.52 16.32 -9.76
CA GLY A 217 5.70 16.28 -10.60
C GLY A 217 5.47 15.60 -11.96
N ASP A 218 6.52 15.53 -12.77
CA ASP A 218 6.49 14.90 -14.08
C ASP A 218 6.35 13.38 -13.95
N ILE A 219 5.33 12.81 -14.61
CA ILE A 219 5.05 11.37 -14.63
C ILE A 219 6.20 10.57 -15.25
N ALA A 220 6.95 11.17 -16.19
CA ALA A 220 8.09 10.52 -16.82
C ALA A 220 9.37 10.61 -15.97
N ASP A 221 9.41 11.45 -14.92
CA ASP A 221 10.59 11.57 -14.06
C ASP A 221 10.58 10.51 -12.95
N CYS A 222 11.70 9.80 -12.77
CA CYS A 222 11.92 8.86 -11.67
C CYS A 222 11.76 9.50 -10.28
N THR A 223 12.09 10.79 -10.12
CA THR A 223 12.02 11.49 -8.83
C THR A 223 10.59 11.69 -8.33
N SER A 224 9.61 11.66 -9.23
CA SER A 224 8.18 11.79 -8.95
C SER A 224 7.56 10.52 -8.33
N TYR A 225 8.35 9.45 -8.13
CA TYR A 225 7.90 8.19 -7.57
C TYR A 225 8.51 7.93 -6.20
N LYS A 226 7.76 7.22 -5.34
CA LYS A 226 8.25 6.63 -4.09
C LYS A 226 8.50 5.14 -4.34
N PRO A 227 9.71 4.62 -4.08
CA PRO A 227 9.93 3.18 -4.12
C PRO A 227 9.20 2.52 -2.94
N ILE A 228 8.33 1.54 -3.23
CA ILE A 228 7.75 0.67 -2.21
C ILE A 228 8.36 -0.72 -2.37
N ARG A 229 9.13 -1.16 -1.37
CA ARG A 229 9.68 -2.51 -1.34
C ARG A 229 8.65 -3.48 -0.76
N LEU A 230 8.26 -4.47 -1.55
CA LEU A 230 7.40 -5.56 -1.12
C LEU A 230 8.25 -6.68 -0.53
N LEU A 231 8.39 -6.67 0.79
CA LEU A 231 9.07 -7.72 1.54
C LEU A 231 8.19 -8.97 1.66
N CYS A 232 8.82 -10.14 1.75
CA CYS A 232 8.18 -11.40 2.13
C CYS A 232 7.41 -11.24 3.44
N HIS A 233 6.21 -11.81 3.54
CA HIS A 233 5.43 -11.63 4.77
C HIS A 233 6.04 -12.34 5.96
N THR A 234 6.74 -13.45 5.72
CA THR A 234 7.51 -14.17 6.72
C THR A 234 8.61 -13.29 7.33
N MET A 235 9.31 -12.50 6.49
CA MET A 235 10.28 -11.49 6.94
C MET A 235 9.60 -10.40 7.79
N LYS A 236 8.46 -9.87 7.34
CA LYS A 236 7.71 -8.85 8.11
C LYS A 236 7.27 -9.35 9.50
N VAL A 237 6.96 -10.64 9.65
CA VAL A 237 6.66 -11.22 10.96
C VAL A 237 7.90 -11.18 11.85
N PHE A 238 9.05 -11.59 11.31
CA PHE A 238 10.32 -11.56 12.01
C PHE A 238 10.72 -10.14 12.43
N GLU A 239 10.67 -9.18 11.51
CA GLU A 239 10.93 -7.76 11.78
C GLU A 239 10.05 -7.20 12.90
N ARG A 240 8.76 -7.59 12.96
CA ARG A 240 7.87 -7.16 14.04
C ARG A 240 8.21 -7.78 15.39
N VAL A 241 8.76 -8.99 15.40
CA VAL A 241 9.27 -9.60 16.65
C VAL A 241 10.50 -8.84 17.11
N LEU A 242 11.40 -8.45 16.20
CA LEU A 242 12.60 -7.67 16.52
C LEU A 242 12.23 -6.25 16.97
N GLU A 243 11.34 -5.56 16.26
CA GLU A 243 10.87 -4.23 16.62
C GLU A 243 10.30 -4.20 18.03
N ALA A 244 9.45 -5.17 18.38
CA ALA A 244 8.88 -5.28 19.73
C ALA A 244 9.93 -5.52 20.83
N ARG A 245 11.10 -6.08 20.50
CA ARG A 245 12.24 -6.23 21.42
C ARG A 245 13.03 -4.93 21.51
N LEU A 246 13.40 -4.36 20.37
CA LEU A 246 14.15 -3.09 20.29
C LEU A 246 13.42 -1.96 20.99
N ARG A 247 12.09 -1.91 20.89
CA ARG A 247 11.24 -0.94 21.59
C ARG A 247 11.36 -0.96 23.11
N LYS A 248 11.82 -2.06 23.70
CA LYS A 248 12.03 -2.20 25.16
C LYS A 248 13.41 -1.75 25.60
N ILE A 249 14.34 -1.63 24.65
CA ILE A 249 15.75 -1.28 24.87
C ILE A 249 15.95 0.20 24.58
N VAL A 250 15.39 0.67 23.46
CA VAL A 250 15.56 2.05 23.00
C VAL A 250 14.59 2.98 23.71
N SER A 251 15.13 4.04 24.30
CA SER A 251 14.35 5.20 24.75
C SER A 251 14.24 6.22 23.62
N VAL A 252 13.04 6.77 23.42
CA VAL A 252 12.78 7.78 22.40
C VAL A 252 12.41 9.08 23.11
N SER A 253 12.86 10.22 22.59
CA SER A 253 12.54 11.53 23.15
C SER A 253 11.03 11.73 23.30
N LEU A 254 10.61 12.37 24.41
CA LEU A 254 9.20 12.70 24.68
C LEU A 254 8.61 13.65 23.62
N ASN A 255 9.46 14.37 22.88
CA ASN A 255 9.02 15.27 21.81
C ASN A 255 8.80 14.52 20.48
N GLN A 256 9.24 13.27 20.36
CA GLN A 256 9.03 12.46 19.16
C GLN A 256 7.61 11.91 19.15
N CYS A 257 6.81 12.37 18.19
CA CYS A 257 5.45 11.85 17.99
C CYS A 257 5.38 10.84 16.83
N GLY A 258 6.32 10.93 15.88
CA GLY A 258 6.36 10.05 14.71
C GLY A 258 6.77 8.62 15.07
N PHE A 259 5.97 7.64 14.64
CA PHE A 259 6.19 6.21 14.88
C PHE A 259 6.22 5.82 16.36
N VAL A 260 5.74 6.66 17.28
CA VAL A 260 5.60 6.35 18.71
C VAL A 260 4.19 5.81 18.97
N LYS A 261 4.09 4.80 19.84
CA LYS A 261 2.79 4.20 20.17
C LYS A 261 1.97 5.22 20.96
N ASP A 262 0.67 5.26 20.70
CA ASP A 262 -0.28 6.11 21.43
C ASP A 262 0.02 7.63 21.27
N CYS A 263 0.75 8.00 20.21
CA CYS A 263 1.02 9.38 19.82
C CYS A 263 0.73 9.59 18.32
N SER A 264 0.23 10.76 17.97
CA SER A 264 -0.26 11.11 16.66
C SER A 264 0.18 12.51 16.23
N THR A 265 -0.06 12.85 14.96
CA THR A 265 0.20 14.20 14.46
C THR A 265 -0.64 15.28 15.17
N ILE A 266 -1.80 14.89 15.74
CA ILE A 266 -2.66 15.81 16.49
C ILE A 266 -1.94 16.28 17.75
N ASP A 267 -1.22 15.38 18.44
CA ASP A 267 -0.47 15.70 19.65
C ASP A 267 0.65 16.70 19.37
N SER A 268 1.39 16.51 18.27
CA SER A 268 2.41 17.47 17.82
C SER A 268 1.82 18.84 17.50
N ILE A 269 0.71 18.87 16.77
CA ILE A 269 0.02 20.13 16.42
C ILE A 269 -0.48 20.84 17.68
N HIS A 270 -1.03 20.08 18.63
CA HIS A 270 -1.51 20.62 19.89
C HIS A 270 -0.38 21.22 20.73
N ALA A 271 0.76 20.54 20.84
CA ALA A 271 1.94 21.04 21.54
C ALA A 271 2.44 22.37 20.94
N VAL A 272 2.52 22.46 19.61
CA VAL A 272 2.90 23.70 18.91
C VAL A 272 1.89 24.82 19.16
N ARG A 273 0.58 24.52 19.15
CA ARG A 273 -0.47 25.51 19.43
C ARG A 273 -0.36 26.08 20.85
N ILE A 274 -0.20 25.23 21.87
CA ILE A 274 0.01 25.67 23.25
C ILE A 274 1.22 26.59 23.35
N LEU A 275 2.32 26.25 22.66
CA LEU A 275 3.54 27.05 22.67
C LEU A 275 3.28 28.44 22.06
N LEU A 276 2.56 28.53 20.95
CA LEU A 276 2.19 29.79 20.32
C LEU A 276 1.27 30.64 21.21
N GLU A 277 0.26 30.03 21.82
CA GLU A 277 -0.70 30.72 22.71
C GLU A 277 0.00 31.32 23.93
N LYS A 278 0.85 30.54 24.63
CA LYS A 278 1.59 31.02 25.82
C LYS A 278 2.54 32.17 25.53
N HIS A 279 3.15 32.20 24.35
CA HIS A 279 4.04 33.31 23.97
C HIS A 279 3.24 34.54 23.55
N ARG A 280 2.10 34.35 22.88
CA ARG A 280 1.17 35.42 22.55
C ARG A 280 0.64 36.13 23.80
N GLU A 281 0.27 35.37 24.84
CA GLU A 281 -0.16 35.94 26.14
C GLU A 281 0.90 36.83 26.79
N LYS A 282 2.19 36.49 26.61
CA LYS A 282 3.33 37.24 27.15
C LYS A 282 3.88 38.30 26.20
N ASN A 283 3.20 38.54 25.08
CA ASN A 283 3.62 39.44 24.01
C ASN A 283 5.06 39.19 23.53
N ARG A 284 5.44 37.90 23.45
CA ARG A 284 6.76 37.44 22.99
C ARG A 284 6.65 36.89 21.57
N ASN A 285 7.65 37.18 20.75
CA ASN A 285 7.75 36.63 19.40
C ASN A 285 8.14 35.16 19.44
N VAL A 286 7.55 34.36 18.55
CA VAL A 286 7.93 32.95 18.30
C VAL A 286 8.31 32.81 16.84
N HIS A 287 9.46 32.21 16.59
CA HIS A 287 9.90 31.84 15.25
C HIS A 287 9.85 30.32 15.12
N LEU A 288 9.25 29.83 14.04
CA LEU A 288 9.15 28.40 13.73
C LEU A 288 10.02 28.07 12.54
N ALA A 289 10.89 27.07 12.68
CA ALA A 289 11.68 26.52 11.59
C ALA A 289 11.15 25.11 11.25
N PHE A 290 10.80 24.90 9.99
CA PHE A 290 10.37 23.59 9.49
C PHE A 290 11.53 22.93 8.76
N LEU A 291 11.96 21.77 9.25
CA LEU A 291 13.04 20.98 8.67
C LEU A 291 12.44 19.71 8.07
N ASP A 292 12.75 19.44 6.80
CA ASP A 292 12.35 18.20 6.11
C ASP A 292 13.60 17.55 5.51
N LEU A 293 13.73 16.24 5.72
CA LEU A 293 14.87 15.47 5.24
C LEU A 293 14.57 14.88 3.87
N GLU A 294 15.42 15.17 2.88
CA GLU A 294 15.25 14.62 1.53
C GLU A 294 15.54 13.11 1.53
N LYS A 295 14.52 12.29 1.19
CA LYS A 295 14.65 10.84 0.98
C LYS A 295 15.26 10.12 2.20
N ALA A 296 14.79 10.50 3.39
CA ALA A 296 15.32 10.06 4.68
C ALA A 296 15.47 8.54 4.86
N PHE A 297 14.67 7.69 4.21
CA PHE A 297 14.82 6.23 4.31
C PHE A 297 15.80 5.62 3.31
N ASP A 298 16.04 6.32 2.20
CA ASP A 298 16.87 5.80 1.11
C ASP A 298 18.35 6.16 1.29
N ARG A 299 18.66 7.17 2.13
CA ARG A 299 19.98 7.81 2.21
C ARG A 299 20.66 7.74 3.59
N VAL A 300 20.17 6.90 4.51
CA VAL A 300 20.81 6.78 5.83
C VAL A 300 22.08 5.92 5.70
N PRO A 301 23.26 6.40 6.12
CA PRO A 301 24.46 5.59 6.14
C PRO A 301 24.28 4.35 7.02
N HIS A 302 24.60 3.18 6.49
CA HIS A 302 24.41 1.92 7.22
C HIS A 302 25.30 1.82 8.46
N GLU A 303 26.50 2.39 8.40
CA GLU A 303 27.41 2.46 9.54
C GLU A 303 26.82 3.27 10.71
N LEU A 304 26.06 4.33 10.41
CA LEU A 304 25.41 5.16 11.42
C LEU A 304 24.28 4.40 12.13
N LEU A 305 23.50 3.62 11.38
CA LEU A 305 22.49 2.72 11.95
C LEU A 305 23.13 1.70 12.88
N TRP A 306 24.27 1.13 12.47
CA TRP A 306 24.98 0.13 13.26
C TRP A 306 25.61 0.71 14.53
N MET A 307 26.20 1.90 14.43
CA MET A 307 26.67 2.64 15.59
C MET A 307 25.51 2.91 16.59
N SER A 308 24.37 3.40 16.10
CA SER A 308 23.20 3.69 16.95
C SER A 308 22.62 2.44 17.60
N MET A 309 22.71 1.28 16.95
CA MET A 309 22.26 0.01 17.55
C MET A 309 23.24 -0.52 18.59
N LYS A 310 24.55 -0.23 18.48
CA LYS A 310 25.55 -0.62 19.47
C LYS A 310 25.52 0.23 20.73
N SER A 311 25.04 1.47 20.64
CA SER A 311 24.98 2.41 21.77
C SER A 311 23.82 2.18 22.74
N HIS A 312 22.90 1.26 22.44
CA HIS A 312 21.71 0.93 23.23
C HIS A 312 21.71 -0.55 23.61
#